data_AF-A0A7C3WQJ3-F1
#
_entry.id   AF-A0A7C3WQJ3-F1
#
_cell.length_a   1.000
_cell.length_b   1.000
_cell.length_c   1.000
_cell.angle_alpha   90.00
_cell.angle_beta   90.00
_cell.angle_gamma   90.00
#
_symmetry.space_group_name_H-M   'P 1'
#
loop_
_entity.id
_entity.type
_entity.pdbx_description
1 polymer ?
#
loop_
_entity_poly.entity_id
_entity_poly.type
_entity_poly.pdbx_seq_one_letter_code
_entity_poly.pdbx_strand_id
1 'polypeptide(L)'
;MKSTGKVVLGALVMLFLVIMLWGMGYITFKAPSTPQPSTPSTQLGYYPLKFSVKRPSGANVPDNVVVELYRGGDGGIWQLIGSYTTSSGVVNTGSDNVQEGEELMVHVVGDTYSSVVITDSWTKIKAGYKQPDLTYVVGPTVTVLEAPASASSLDIKMFDSNWNTIGTTDATATQLSLSGGAADWVQKPGVLKLILNDDYSGFGGVVNQPATSKGHLAKQWVSVVTVEFNRTDISFASSGWAQVSGTSSSIKKYAIIVDRLEAKSQTPVSKELQFMFKATGLSANTPFKITVNWYDYQLWSDAQNNIFNTSAVAPDPAATYTKSATFYFKVVA
;
A
#
# COMPACT_ATOMS: atom_id res chain seq x y z
N MET A 1 22.67 87.41 -3.39
CA MET A 1 21.26 86.95 -3.54
C MET A 1 21.25 85.61 -4.29
N LYS A 2 21.26 84.48 -3.58
CA LYS A 2 21.08 83.10 -4.11
C LYS A 2 21.12 82.14 -2.91
N SER A 3 20.02 82.02 -2.15
CA SER A 3 19.92 81.06 -1.03
C SER A 3 18.47 80.72 -0.63
N THR A 4 17.46 81.50 -1.03
CA THR A 4 16.06 81.29 -0.62
C THR A 4 15.30 80.24 -1.46
N GLY A 5 15.79 79.83 -2.63
CA GLY A 5 15.09 78.89 -3.52
C GLY A 5 15.18 77.41 -3.12
N LYS A 6 16.23 76.99 -2.40
CA LYS A 6 16.44 75.57 -2.06
C LYS A 6 15.68 75.12 -0.81
N VAL A 7 15.38 76.04 0.11
CA VAL A 7 14.67 75.71 1.36
C VAL A 7 13.17 75.50 1.12
N VAL A 8 12.57 76.27 0.20
CA VAL A 8 11.14 76.16 -0.14
C VAL A 8 10.84 74.86 -0.88
N LEU A 9 11.74 74.39 -1.75
CA LEU A 9 11.56 73.13 -2.47
C LEU A 9 11.68 71.90 -1.55
N GLY A 10 12.57 71.93 -0.56
CA GLY A 10 12.70 70.86 0.44
C GLY A 10 11.47 70.75 1.35
N ALA A 11 10.89 71.88 1.77
CA ALA A 11 9.69 71.90 2.60
C ALA A 11 8.44 71.40 1.84
N LEU A 12 8.31 71.72 0.55
CA LEU A 12 7.22 71.22 -0.28
C LEU A 12 7.30 69.71 -0.54
N VAL A 13 8.51 69.16 -0.74
CA VAL A 13 8.71 67.71 -0.91
C VAL A 13 8.41 66.94 0.38
N MET A 14 8.80 67.47 1.55
CA MET A 14 8.44 66.84 2.83
C MET A 14 6.93 66.91 3.10
N LEU A 15 6.26 68.02 2.78
CA LEU A 15 4.81 68.15 2.96
C LEU A 15 4.05 67.16 2.05
N PHE A 16 4.53 66.95 0.82
CA PHE A 16 3.94 65.96 -0.10
C PHE A 16 4.12 64.51 0.39
N LEU A 17 5.28 64.19 0.98
CA LEU A 17 5.54 62.86 1.58
C LEU A 17 4.68 62.60 2.82
N VAL A 18 4.47 63.61 3.67
CA VAL A 18 3.60 63.48 4.86
C VAL A 18 2.13 63.33 4.46
N ILE A 19 1.67 64.02 3.40
CA ILE A 19 0.30 63.86 2.90
C ILE A 19 0.10 62.48 2.24
N MET A 20 1.09 61.93 1.53
CA MET A 20 1.01 60.56 1.00
C MET A 20 0.98 59.49 2.10
N LEU A 21 1.71 59.68 3.21
CA LEU A 21 1.72 58.74 4.33
C LEU A 21 0.44 58.78 5.18
N TRP A 22 -0.29 59.90 5.21
CA TRP A 22 -1.59 60.01 5.88
C TRP A 22 -2.80 59.73 4.97
N GLY A 23 -2.60 59.73 3.65
CA GLY A 23 -3.61 59.38 2.65
C GLY A 23 -3.75 57.87 2.37
N MET A 24 -2.86 57.04 2.94
CA MET A 24 -3.09 55.60 3.07
C MET A 24 -4.18 55.36 4.11
N GLY A 25 -5.42 55.66 3.72
CA GLY A 25 -6.59 55.11 4.38
C GLY A 25 -6.35 53.61 4.57
N TYR A 26 -6.68 53.13 5.77
CA TYR A 26 -6.84 51.72 6.02
C TYR A 26 -7.84 51.18 4.99
N ILE A 27 -7.33 50.67 3.87
CA ILE A 27 -8.04 49.66 3.10
C ILE A 27 -7.97 48.43 4.01
N THR A 28 -8.95 48.34 4.92
CA THR A 28 -9.29 47.04 5.47
C THR A 28 -9.75 46.22 4.28
N PHE A 29 -8.83 45.43 3.73
CA PHE A 29 -9.23 44.26 2.98
C PHE A 29 -10.05 43.44 3.97
N LYS A 30 -11.38 43.58 3.91
CA LYS A 30 -12.26 42.56 4.43
C LYS A 30 -11.88 41.35 3.59
N ALA A 31 -11.02 40.50 4.15
CA ALA A 31 -10.71 39.22 3.53
C ALA A 31 -12.07 38.63 3.10
N PRO A 32 -12.22 38.13 1.87
CA PRO A 32 -13.43 37.39 1.53
C PRO A 32 -13.60 36.41 2.68
N SER A 33 -14.76 36.46 3.35
CA SER A 33 -15.00 35.64 4.52
C SER A 33 -14.63 34.23 4.12
N THR A 34 -13.50 33.74 4.62
CA THR A 34 -13.22 32.32 4.59
C THR A 34 -14.48 31.70 5.19
N PRO A 35 -15.11 30.71 4.53
CA PRO A 35 -16.21 29.99 5.14
C PRO A 35 -15.75 29.63 6.53
N GLN A 36 -16.32 30.30 7.54
CA GLN A 36 -15.97 30.01 8.91
C GLN A 36 -16.36 28.54 9.06
N PRO A 37 -15.46 27.66 9.51
CA PRO A 37 -15.84 26.29 9.78
C PRO A 37 -17.03 26.38 10.71
N SER A 38 -18.21 25.98 10.23
CA SER A 38 -19.43 26.02 11.01
C SER A 38 -19.15 25.22 12.27
N THR A 39 -19.30 25.87 13.43
CA THR A 39 -19.23 25.20 14.72
C THR A 39 -20.16 23.98 14.61
N PRO A 40 -19.66 22.76 14.85
CA PRO A 40 -20.50 21.56 14.76
C PRO A 40 -21.73 21.79 15.62
N SER A 41 -22.91 21.56 15.05
CA SER A 41 -24.15 21.45 15.84
C SER A 41 -23.88 20.50 17.00
N THR A 42 -24.13 20.93 18.24
CA THR A 42 -23.99 20.08 19.43
C THR A 42 -25.00 18.93 19.44
N GLN A 43 -25.99 18.96 18.55
CA GLN A 43 -26.90 17.86 18.27
C GLN A 43 -26.53 17.24 16.92
N LEU A 44 -25.86 16.08 16.96
CA LEU A 44 -25.53 15.29 15.77
C LEU A 44 -26.83 14.80 15.13
N GLY A 45 -27.04 15.16 13.86
CA GLY A 45 -28.18 14.70 13.07
C GLY A 45 -27.89 13.41 12.30
N TYR A 46 -28.95 12.85 11.72
CA TYR A 46 -28.90 11.71 10.81
C TYR A 46 -29.20 12.20 9.39
N TYR A 47 -28.29 11.94 8.46
CA TYR A 47 -28.39 12.41 7.07
C TYR A 47 -27.89 11.35 6.09
N PRO A 48 -28.31 11.42 4.81
CA PRO A 48 -27.70 10.59 3.77
C PRO A 48 -26.21 10.86 3.67
N LEU A 49 -25.43 9.86 3.29
CA LEU A 49 -23.99 9.97 3.06
C LEU A 49 -23.69 10.02 1.58
N LYS A 50 -22.82 10.94 1.19
CA LYS A 50 -22.26 11.00 -0.16
C LYS A 50 -20.73 10.99 -0.09
N PHE A 51 -20.09 10.09 -0.82
CA PHE A 51 -18.64 9.98 -0.85
C PHE A 51 -18.13 9.52 -2.20
N SER A 52 -16.85 9.72 -2.47
CA SER A 52 -16.22 9.32 -3.74
C SER A 52 -15.42 8.04 -3.56
N VAL A 53 -15.49 7.15 -4.54
CA VAL A 53 -14.65 5.99 -4.71
C VAL A 53 -13.75 6.22 -5.92
N LYS A 54 -12.45 6.17 -5.70
CA LYS A 54 -11.45 6.49 -6.72
C LYS A 54 -10.45 5.36 -6.89
N ARG A 55 -9.92 5.28 -8.10
CA ARG A 55 -8.79 4.42 -8.45
C ARG A 55 -7.49 5.02 -7.91
N PRO A 56 -6.39 4.25 -7.81
CA PRO A 56 -5.11 4.75 -7.34
C PRO A 56 -4.57 5.92 -8.19
N SER A 57 -4.93 5.95 -9.47
CA SER A 57 -4.64 7.05 -10.40
C SER A 57 -5.34 8.37 -10.09
N GLY A 58 -6.30 8.38 -9.15
CA GLY A 58 -7.16 9.52 -8.86
C GLY A 58 -8.35 9.66 -9.82
N ALA A 59 -8.42 8.81 -10.85
CA ALA A 59 -9.60 8.70 -11.70
C ALA A 59 -10.77 8.07 -10.94
N ASN A 60 -11.99 8.37 -11.38
CA ASN A 60 -13.18 7.71 -10.86
C ASN A 60 -13.14 6.22 -11.19
N VAL A 61 -13.69 5.40 -10.30
CA VAL A 61 -14.02 4.01 -10.65
C VAL A 61 -15.14 3.99 -11.69
N PRO A 62 -15.31 2.88 -12.45
CA PRO A 62 -16.44 2.72 -13.35
C PRO A 62 -17.80 2.91 -12.66
N ASP A 63 -18.83 3.16 -13.45
CA ASP A 63 -20.20 3.13 -12.97
C ASP A 63 -20.61 1.71 -12.60
N ASN A 64 -21.56 1.60 -11.67
CA ASN A 64 -22.11 0.34 -11.16
C ASN A 64 -21.14 -0.52 -10.34
N VAL A 65 -20.04 0.04 -9.84
CA VAL A 65 -19.22 -0.62 -8.81
C VAL A 65 -20.07 -0.77 -7.55
N VAL A 66 -20.18 -2.00 -7.04
CA VAL A 66 -21.00 -2.30 -5.86
C VAL A 66 -20.24 -1.91 -4.59
N VAL A 67 -20.92 -1.14 -3.74
CA VAL A 67 -20.38 -0.64 -2.48
C VAL A 67 -21.37 -0.95 -1.36
N GLU A 68 -20.91 -1.72 -0.38
CA GLU A 68 -21.67 -2.05 0.81
C GLU A 68 -21.19 -1.18 1.97
N LEU A 69 -22.13 -0.64 2.74
CA LEU A 69 -21.83 0.19 3.90
C LEU A 69 -22.28 -0.53 5.17
N TYR A 70 -21.42 -0.57 6.17
CA TYR A 70 -21.70 -1.21 7.44
C TYR A 70 -21.49 -0.28 8.62
N ARG A 71 -22.29 -0.50 9.67
CA ARG A 71 -22.20 0.12 10.99
C ARG A 71 -21.60 -0.87 12.00
N GLY A 72 -20.90 -0.38 13.01
CA GLY A 72 -20.45 -1.23 14.12
C GLY A 72 -21.66 -1.83 14.87
N GLY A 73 -21.68 -3.15 15.01
CA GLY A 73 -22.67 -3.86 15.82
C GLY A 73 -22.04 -4.56 17.03
N ASP A 74 -22.87 -5.32 17.75
CA ASP A 74 -22.43 -6.08 18.92
C ASP A 74 -21.46 -7.20 18.55
N GLY A 75 -20.59 -7.57 19.51
CA GLY A 75 -19.67 -8.69 19.36
C GLY A 75 -18.57 -8.50 18.30
N GLY A 76 -18.33 -7.26 17.86
CA GLY A 76 -17.33 -6.95 16.83
C GLY A 76 -17.77 -7.28 15.40
N ILE A 77 -19.07 -7.53 15.19
CA ILE A 77 -19.66 -7.81 13.88
C ILE A 77 -20.16 -6.50 13.25
N TRP A 78 -19.78 -6.25 12.00
CA TRP A 78 -20.28 -5.12 11.24
C TRP A 78 -21.66 -5.42 10.61
N GLN A 79 -22.63 -4.56 10.87
CA GLN A 79 -24.02 -4.70 10.43
C GLN A 79 -24.24 -3.95 9.13
N LEU A 80 -24.78 -4.62 8.11
CA LEU A 80 -25.03 -4.02 6.81
C LEU A 80 -26.10 -2.94 6.96
N ILE A 81 -25.77 -1.73 6.52
CA ILE A 81 -26.72 -0.62 6.39
C ILE A 81 -27.43 -0.73 5.04
N GLY A 82 -26.64 -0.89 3.97
CA GLY A 82 -27.16 -0.96 2.61
C GLY A 82 -26.09 -1.32 1.58
N SER A 83 -26.55 -1.62 0.37
CA SER A 83 -25.73 -1.90 -0.80
C SER A 83 -26.09 -0.92 -1.90
N TYR A 84 -25.09 -0.25 -2.43
CA TYR A 84 -25.23 0.87 -3.36
C TYR A 84 -24.32 0.66 -4.57
N THR A 85 -24.53 1.47 -5.60
CA THR A 85 -23.67 1.50 -6.77
C THR A 85 -23.07 2.89 -6.99
N THR A 86 -21.88 2.91 -7.60
CA THR A 86 -21.25 4.16 -8.01
C THR A 86 -21.91 4.76 -9.25
N SER A 87 -22.00 6.09 -9.29
CA SER A 87 -22.24 6.87 -10.50
C SER A 87 -21.20 7.98 -10.59
N SER A 88 -20.42 7.99 -11.67
CA SER A 88 -19.22 8.80 -11.85
C SER A 88 -18.25 8.70 -10.65
N GLY A 89 -18.08 7.49 -10.12
CA GLY A 89 -17.26 7.23 -8.93
C GLY A 89 -17.82 7.79 -7.63
N VAL A 90 -19.08 8.21 -7.58
CA VAL A 90 -19.72 8.73 -6.37
C VAL A 90 -20.76 7.73 -5.87
N VAL A 91 -20.74 7.47 -4.57
CA VAL A 91 -21.77 6.73 -3.85
C VAL A 91 -22.68 7.73 -3.16
N ASN A 92 -23.99 7.50 -3.25
CA ASN A 92 -25.01 8.25 -2.53
C ASN A 92 -25.96 7.25 -1.85
N THR A 93 -26.09 7.31 -0.53
CA THR A 93 -26.93 6.37 0.22
C THR A 93 -28.43 6.65 0.08
N GLY A 94 -28.81 7.80 -0.48
CA GLY A 94 -30.21 8.12 -0.76
C GLY A 94 -31.03 8.28 0.52
N SER A 95 -31.86 7.29 0.87
CA SER A 95 -32.72 7.31 2.06
C SER A 95 -32.04 6.80 3.33
N ASP A 96 -30.96 6.05 3.19
CA ASP A 96 -30.27 5.46 4.33
C ASP A 96 -29.39 6.51 5.02
N ASN A 97 -29.77 6.83 6.26
CA ASN A 97 -29.16 7.92 7.02
C ASN A 97 -28.08 7.41 7.98
N VAL A 98 -26.97 8.14 8.03
CA VAL A 98 -25.86 7.92 8.99
C VAL A 98 -25.78 9.10 9.94
N GLN A 99 -25.25 8.86 11.14
CA GLN A 99 -25.02 9.94 12.10
C GLN A 99 -23.78 10.76 11.68
N GLU A 100 -23.83 12.08 11.89
CA GLU A 100 -22.64 12.92 11.74
C GLU A 100 -21.48 12.42 12.62
N GLY A 101 -20.27 12.31 12.04
CA GLY A 101 -19.10 11.84 12.78
C GLY A 101 -19.05 10.33 13.05
N GLU A 102 -20.02 9.54 12.56
CA GLU A 102 -20.08 8.10 12.76
C GLU A 102 -18.92 7.36 12.06
N GLU A 103 -18.33 6.35 12.71
CA GLU A 103 -17.39 5.43 12.05
C GLU A 103 -18.17 4.35 11.30
N LEU A 104 -17.86 4.20 10.02
CA LEU A 104 -18.50 3.25 9.11
C LEU A 104 -17.44 2.40 8.44
N MET A 105 -17.79 1.17 8.08
CA MET A 105 -16.98 0.32 7.22
C MET A 105 -17.55 0.35 5.81
N VAL A 106 -16.74 0.77 4.84
CA VAL A 106 -17.02 0.67 3.42
C VAL A 106 -16.39 -0.59 2.89
N HIS A 107 -17.19 -1.42 2.24
CA HIS A 107 -16.75 -2.55 1.46
C HIS A 107 -17.00 -2.25 -0.01
N VAL A 108 -15.94 -2.17 -0.81
CA VAL A 108 -16.07 -2.15 -2.26
C VAL A 108 -15.90 -3.59 -2.74
N VAL A 109 -16.97 -4.13 -3.32
CA VAL A 109 -17.04 -5.53 -3.71
C VAL A 109 -16.13 -5.75 -4.91
N GLY A 110 -15.19 -6.69 -4.77
CA GLY A 110 -14.27 -7.03 -5.85
C GLY A 110 -14.99 -7.72 -7.02
N ASP A 111 -14.80 -7.20 -8.24
CA ASP A 111 -15.31 -7.78 -9.50
C ASP A 111 -14.65 -7.10 -10.71
N THR A 112 -14.97 -7.57 -11.91
CA THR A 112 -14.64 -6.90 -13.18
C THR A 112 -15.78 -5.97 -13.59
N TYR A 113 -15.56 -4.66 -13.44
CA TYR A 113 -16.52 -3.62 -13.81
C TYR A 113 -16.06 -2.89 -15.08
N SER A 114 -16.78 -3.06 -16.18
CA SER A 114 -16.48 -2.38 -17.45
C SER A 114 -15.00 -2.49 -17.84
N SER A 115 -14.44 -3.71 -17.81
CA SER A 115 -13.03 -4.06 -18.05
C SER A 115 -12.00 -3.65 -16.99
N VAL A 116 -12.41 -2.95 -15.92
CA VAL A 116 -11.55 -2.65 -14.78
C VAL A 116 -11.78 -3.69 -13.69
N VAL A 117 -10.73 -4.43 -13.34
CA VAL A 117 -10.79 -5.40 -12.24
C VAL A 117 -10.52 -4.66 -10.93
N ILE A 118 -11.52 -4.60 -10.06
CA ILE A 118 -11.43 -4.02 -8.71
C ILE A 118 -11.23 -5.15 -7.73
N THR A 119 -10.24 -5.03 -6.84
CA THR A 119 -10.07 -6.00 -5.76
C THR A 119 -11.02 -5.68 -4.62
N ASP A 120 -11.45 -6.73 -3.93
CA ASP A 120 -12.18 -6.64 -2.68
C ASP A 120 -11.43 -5.74 -1.68
N SER A 121 -12.13 -4.71 -1.18
CA SER A 121 -11.51 -3.65 -0.37
C SER A 121 -12.40 -3.24 0.79
N TRP A 122 -11.81 -3.27 1.99
CA TRP A 122 -12.47 -2.87 3.24
C TRP A 122 -11.78 -1.64 3.80
N THR A 123 -12.54 -0.56 4.01
CA THR A 123 -12.00 0.72 4.48
C THR A 123 -12.90 1.32 5.54
N LYS A 124 -12.32 1.63 6.70
CA LYS A 124 -12.99 2.45 7.70
C LYS A 124 -13.03 3.90 7.24
N ILE A 125 -14.19 4.52 7.34
CA ILE A 125 -14.37 5.95 7.11
C ILE A 125 -15.06 6.58 8.32
N LYS A 126 -14.95 7.90 8.43
CA LYS A 126 -15.74 8.69 9.37
C LYS A 126 -16.67 9.60 8.57
N ALA A 127 -17.97 9.54 8.83
CA ALA A 127 -18.93 10.45 8.23
C ALA A 127 -18.57 11.90 8.61
N GLY A 128 -18.61 12.80 7.63
CA GLY A 128 -18.37 14.22 7.90
C GLY A 128 -19.49 14.86 8.73
N TYR A 129 -19.33 16.16 8.96
CA TYR A 129 -20.41 17.00 9.47
C TYR A 129 -21.20 17.59 8.31
N LYS A 130 -22.50 17.77 8.52
CA LYS A 130 -23.39 18.34 7.51
C LYS A 130 -23.05 19.81 7.34
N GLN A 131 -22.82 20.21 6.10
CA GLN A 131 -22.70 21.62 5.75
C GLN A 131 -24.10 22.25 5.64
N PRO A 132 -24.29 23.52 6.02
CA PRO A 132 -25.61 24.15 6.12
C PRO A 132 -26.46 24.09 4.85
N ASP A 133 -25.80 24.10 3.69
CA ASP A 133 -26.37 24.14 2.35
C ASP A 133 -26.63 22.75 1.73
N LEU A 134 -26.17 21.68 2.36
CA LEU A 134 -26.33 20.32 1.87
C LEU A 134 -27.48 19.60 2.57
N THR A 135 -28.13 18.68 1.87
CA THR A 135 -29.13 17.76 2.45
C THR A 135 -28.52 16.45 2.95
N TYR A 136 -27.20 16.29 2.80
CA TYR A 136 -26.43 15.08 3.08
C TYR A 136 -25.10 15.43 3.77
N VAL A 137 -24.46 14.44 4.40
CA VAL A 137 -23.09 14.54 4.91
C VAL A 137 -22.09 14.07 3.85
N VAL A 138 -20.94 14.75 3.78
CA VAL A 138 -19.87 14.38 2.85
C VAL A 138 -18.89 13.45 3.57
N GLY A 139 -18.67 12.27 3.00
CA GLY A 139 -17.63 11.34 3.44
C GLY A 139 -16.29 11.58 2.76
N PRO A 140 -15.19 10.98 3.27
CA PRO A 140 -13.89 11.05 2.63
C PRO A 140 -13.87 10.31 1.29
N THR A 141 -12.83 10.55 0.49
CA THR A 141 -12.57 9.71 -0.68
C THR A 141 -12.05 8.36 -0.24
N VAL A 142 -12.67 7.28 -0.73
CA VAL A 142 -12.18 5.91 -0.61
C VAL A 142 -11.37 5.58 -1.86
N THR A 143 -10.09 5.28 -1.68
CA THR A 143 -9.26 4.80 -2.79
C THR A 143 -9.31 3.29 -2.80
N VAL A 144 -9.74 2.70 -3.91
CA VAL A 144 -9.73 1.26 -4.12
C VAL A 144 -8.50 0.86 -4.91
N LEU A 145 -8.18 -0.41 -4.82
CA LEU A 145 -7.10 -1.02 -5.55
C LEU A 145 -7.67 -1.66 -6.81
N GLU A 146 -7.01 -1.41 -7.93
CA GLU A 146 -7.19 -2.24 -9.13
C GLU A 146 -6.46 -3.58 -8.90
N ALA A 147 -6.82 -4.60 -9.70
CA ALA A 147 -6.25 -5.95 -9.60
C ALA A 147 -4.73 -5.93 -9.37
N PRO A 148 -4.20 -6.89 -8.59
CA PRO A 148 -2.78 -6.96 -8.41
C PRO A 148 -2.07 -7.09 -9.76
N ALA A 149 -0.86 -6.56 -9.81
CA ALA A 149 -0.04 -6.58 -11.00
C ALA A 149 0.07 -8.00 -11.55
N SER A 150 -0.10 -8.14 -12.87
CA SER A 150 0.08 -9.43 -13.53
C SER A 150 1.46 -10.01 -13.23
N ALA A 151 1.60 -11.33 -13.19
CA ALA A 151 2.92 -11.97 -12.99
C ALA A 151 3.95 -11.55 -14.06
N SER A 152 3.50 -11.15 -15.26
CA SER A 152 4.34 -10.57 -16.31
C SER A 152 4.84 -9.16 -16.01
N SER A 153 4.10 -8.38 -15.22
CA SER A 153 4.48 -7.02 -14.78
C SER A 153 5.53 -7.03 -13.66
N LEU A 154 5.78 -8.20 -13.06
CA LEU A 154 6.70 -8.40 -11.94
C LEU A 154 8.01 -9.03 -12.39
N ASP A 155 9.09 -8.67 -11.71
CA ASP A 155 10.39 -9.33 -11.84
C ASP A 155 10.99 -9.58 -10.45
N ILE A 156 11.74 -10.68 -10.30
CA ILE A 156 12.46 -10.99 -9.07
C ILE A 156 13.94 -11.12 -9.42
N LYS A 157 14.76 -10.26 -8.82
CA LYS A 157 16.22 -10.29 -8.97
C LYS A 157 16.87 -10.50 -7.61
N MET A 158 18.02 -11.14 -7.62
CA MET A 158 18.88 -11.25 -6.44
C MET A 158 20.23 -10.65 -6.77
N PHE A 159 20.79 -9.92 -5.82
CA PHE A 159 22.07 -9.23 -5.94
C PHE A 159 23.00 -9.65 -4.80
N ASP A 160 24.29 -9.74 -5.09
CA ASP A 160 25.31 -9.80 -4.05
C ASP A 160 25.52 -8.43 -3.39
N SER A 161 26.43 -8.35 -2.42
CA SER A 161 26.75 -7.10 -1.71
C SER A 161 27.36 -6.02 -2.61
N ASN A 162 27.81 -6.37 -3.82
CA ASN A 162 28.42 -5.48 -4.80
C ASN A 162 27.44 -5.13 -5.94
N TRP A 163 26.15 -5.46 -5.79
CA TRP A 163 25.13 -5.26 -6.80
C TRP A 163 25.32 -6.06 -8.10
N ASN A 164 26.10 -7.15 -8.08
CA ASN A 164 26.13 -8.10 -9.17
C ASN A 164 24.91 -9.02 -9.12
N THR A 165 24.31 -9.29 -10.27
CA THR A 165 23.13 -10.18 -10.34
C THR A 165 23.53 -11.63 -10.12
N ILE A 166 22.74 -12.35 -9.33
CA ILE A 166 22.92 -13.79 -9.12
C ILE A 166 22.38 -14.58 -10.31
N GLY A 167 23.11 -15.61 -10.72
CA GLY A 167 22.75 -16.44 -11.85
C GLY A 167 21.42 -17.16 -11.68
N THR A 168 20.66 -17.28 -12.77
CA THR A 168 19.34 -17.92 -12.82
C THR A 168 19.36 -19.27 -13.54
N THR A 169 20.54 -19.77 -13.88
CA THR A 169 20.77 -21.10 -14.48
C THR A 169 22.01 -21.75 -13.89
N ASP A 170 22.12 -23.08 -14.01
CA ASP A 170 23.31 -23.83 -13.59
C ASP A 170 24.59 -23.35 -14.30
N ALA A 171 24.51 -23.00 -15.59
CA ALA A 171 25.65 -22.54 -16.39
C ALA A 171 26.19 -21.18 -15.92
N THR A 172 25.33 -20.36 -15.31
CA THR A 172 25.66 -19.03 -14.81
C THR A 172 25.72 -18.99 -13.29
N ALA A 173 25.83 -20.14 -12.62
CA ALA A 173 25.75 -20.22 -11.16
C ALA A 173 26.80 -19.30 -10.50
N THR A 174 26.35 -18.49 -9.54
CA THR A 174 27.23 -17.58 -8.81
C THR A 174 28.17 -18.37 -7.93
N GLN A 175 29.47 -18.09 -8.06
CA GLN A 175 30.52 -18.80 -7.32
C GLN A 175 30.70 -18.21 -5.92
N LEU A 176 30.76 -19.08 -4.93
CA LEU A 176 30.98 -18.74 -3.52
C LEU A 176 32.25 -19.43 -3.03
N SER A 177 33.30 -18.68 -2.70
CA SER A 177 34.56 -19.26 -2.23
C SER A 177 34.47 -19.70 -0.77
N LEU A 178 35.02 -20.87 -0.45
CA LEU A 178 35.18 -21.34 0.92
C LEU A 178 36.24 -20.55 1.71
N SER A 179 37.16 -19.89 1.01
CA SER A 179 38.22 -19.09 1.64
C SER A 179 37.65 -17.99 2.54
N GLY A 180 38.20 -17.90 3.76
CA GLY A 180 37.78 -16.90 4.75
C GLY A 180 36.31 -16.99 5.20
N GLY A 181 35.59 -18.08 4.87
CA GLY A 181 34.17 -18.21 5.15
C GLY A 181 33.25 -17.41 4.22
N ALA A 182 33.75 -16.97 3.05
CA ALA A 182 32.98 -16.16 2.10
C ALA A 182 31.76 -16.88 1.48
N ALA A 183 31.72 -18.21 1.59
CA ALA A 183 30.55 -19.01 1.24
C ALA A 183 29.36 -18.78 2.19
N ASP A 184 29.64 -18.27 3.39
CA ASP A 184 28.60 -17.75 4.27
C ASP A 184 28.25 -16.33 3.85
N TRP A 185 27.11 -16.25 3.17
CA TRP A 185 26.47 -15.00 2.74
C TRP A 185 25.93 -14.14 3.90
N VAL A 186 26.35 -14.44 5.13
CA VAL A 186 26.13 -13.62 6.32
C VAL A 186 27.17 -12.49 6.40
N GLN A 187 28.41 -12.73 5.93
CA GLN A 187 29.47 -11.72 6.01
C GLN A 187 29.33 -10.63 4.93
N LYS A 188 28.71 -10.98 3.80
CA LYS A 188 28.43 -10.09 2.66
C LYS A 188 26.99 -10.31 2.21
N PRO A 189 26.01 -9.79 2.96
CA PRO A 189 24.60 -10.06 2.72
C PRO A 189 24.17 -9.57 1.35
N GLY A 190 23.41 -10.41 0.65
CA GLY A 190 22.79 -10.06 -0.62
C GLY A 190 21.44 -9.37 -0.42
N VAL A 191 20.85 -8.95 -1.54
CA VAL A 191 19.52 -8.33 -1.59
C VAL A 191 18.64 -9.10 -2.57
N LEU A 192 17.47 -9.52 -2.11
CA LEU A 192 16.38 -9.99 -2.95
C LEU A 192 15.47 -8.80 -3.29
N LYS A 193 15.24 -8.56 -4.57
CA LYS A 193 14.38 -7.48 -5.08
C LYS A 193 13.16 -8.04 -5.79
N LEU A 194 11.97 -7.61 -5.39
CA LEU A 194 10.79 -7.62 -6.24
C LEU A 194 10.71 -6.29 -6.97
N ILE A 195 10.51 -6.32 -8.28
CA ILE A 195 10.41 -5.15 -9.14
C ILE A 195 9.03 -5.18 -9.80
N LEU A 196 8.34 -4.05 -9.74
CA LEU A 196 7.06 -3.83 -10.40
C LEU A 196 7.25 -2.81 -11.53
N ASN A 197 6.88 -3.20 -12.75
CA ASN A 197 7.11 -2.45 -13.97
C ASN A 197 5.83 -1.88 -14.60
N ASP A 198 4.75 -1.80 -13.82
CA ASP A 198 3.43 -1.41 -14.32
C ASP A 198 2.87 -0.30 -13.43
N ASP A 199 2.43 0.80 -14.05
CA ASP A 199 1.95 1.98 -13.33
C ASP A 199 0.55 1.70 -12.75
N TYR A 200 0.19 2.42 -11.69
CA TYR A 200 -1.09 2.32 -10.97
C TYR A 200 -1.47 0.93 -10.47
N SER A 201 -0.49 0.04 -10.36
CA SER A 201 -0.66 -1.34 -9.94
C SER A 201 -0.03 -1.57 -8.56
N GLY A 202 -0.42 -2.66 -7.91
CA GLY A 202 0.21 -3.09 -6.68
C GLY A 202 0.40 -4.59 -6.65
N PHE A 203 1.38 -5.04 -5.89
CA PHE A 203 1.54 -6.44 -5.57
C PHE A 203 1.76 -6.56 -4.07
N GLY A 204 0.86 -7.27 -3.43
CA GLY A 204 0.96 -7.61 -2.05
C GLY A 204 0.26 -6.70 -1.05
N GLY A 205 0.66 -6.84 0.22
CA GLY A 205 0.11 -6.14 1.38
C GLY A 205 -0.64 -7.02 2.36
N VAL A 206 -1.24 -6.36 3.33
CA VAL A 206 -2.16 -6.95 4.29
C VAL A 206 -3.55 -6.44 3.97
N VAL A 207 -4.49 -7.36 3.74
CA VAL A 207 -5.90 -7.06 3.52
C VAL A 207 -6.68 -7.67 4.67
N ASN A 208 -7.39 -6.83 5.42
CA ASN A 208 -8.23 -7.27 6.53
C ASN A 208 -9.69 -7.24 6.10
N GLN A 209 -10.36 -8.38 6.13
CA GLN A 209 -11.82 -8.46 6.05
C GLN A 209 -12.37 -8.54 7.48
N PRO A 210 -13.29 -7.64 7.86
CA PRO A 210 -14.00 -7.73 9.13
C PRO A 210 -15.05 -8.85 9.12
N ALA A 211 -15.47 -9.28 10.31
CA ALA A 211 -16.66 -10.09 10.43
C ALA A 211 -17.91 -9.23 10.13
N THR A 212 -18.85 -9.73 9.34
CA THR A 212 -20.06 -8.98 8.99
C THR A 212 -21.33 -9.82 9.09
N SER A 213 -22.46 -9.11 9.21
CA SER A 213 -23.82 -9.67 9.20
C SER A 213 -24.20 -10.43 7.93
N LYS A 214 -23.48 -10.25 6.81
CA LYS A 214 -23.65 -11.05 5.59
C LYS A 214 -22.94 -12.41 5.65
N GLY A 215 -22.32 -12.75 6.79
CA GLY A 215 -21.60 -14.01 6.97
C GLY A 215 -20.13 -13.98 6.56
N HIS A 216 -19.57 -12.80 6.22
CA HIS A 216 -18.12 -12.67 6.10
C HIS A 216 -17.49 -12.93 7.46
N LEU A 217 -16.53 -13.87 7.51
CA LEU A 217 -15.74 -14.13 8.71
C LEU A 217 -14.56 -13.17 8.77
N ALA A 218 -14.13 -12.79 9.98
CA ALA A 218 -12.90 -12.02 10.14
C ALA A 218 -11.72 -12.81 9.54
N LYS A 219 -11.04 -12.20 8.56
CA LYS A 219 -9.90 -12.79 7.86
C LYS A 219 -8.83 -11.75 7.64
N GLN A 220 -7.59 -12.20 7.69
CA GLN A 220 -6.43 -11.40 7.29
C GLN A 220 -5.72 -12.18 6.19
N TRP A 221 -5.65 -11.57 5.01
CA TRP A 221 -4.76 -12.03 3.95
C TRP A 221 -3.49 -11.20 3.99
N VAL A 222 -2.38 -11.86 3.76
CA VAL A 222 -1.06 -11.22 3.75
C VAL A 222 -0.29 -11.63 2.52
N SER A 223 0.74 -10.85 2.22
CA SER A 223 1.73 -11.23 1.24
C SER A 223 2.90 -11.92 1.89
N VAL A 224 3.34 -12.99 1.26
CA VAL A 224 4.37 -13.86 1.80
C VAL A 224 5.46 -14.01 0.76
N VAL A 225 6.69 -13.80 1.19
CA VAL A 225 7.85 -14.25 0.44
C VAL A 225 8.32 -15.54 1.05
N THR A 226 8.54 -16.55 0.22
CA THR A 226 9.15 -17.81 0.62
C THR A 226 10.47 -18.02 -0.09
N VAL A 227 11.39 -18.67 0.61
CA VAL A 227 12.72 -19.02 0.14
C VAL A 227 12.92 -20.50 0.40
N GLU A 228 13.12 -21.27 -0.67
CA GLU A 228 13.35 -22.71 -0.64
C GLU A 228 14.76 -23.03 -1.07
N PHE A 229 15.53 -23.64 -0.16
CA PHE A 229 16.80 -24.25 -0.47
C PHE A 229 16.55 -25.69 -0.90
N ASN A 230 17.12 -26.12 -2.04
CA ASN A 230 17.00 -27.50 -2.51
C ASN A 230 17.81 -28.52 -1.66
N ARG A 231 18.18 -28.15 -0.44
CA ARG A 231 19.01 -28.90 0.50
C ARG A 231 18.65 -28.56 1.94
N THR A 232 19.02 -29.44 2.86
CA THR A 232 18.79 -29.29 4.30
C THR A 232 20.04 -28.88 5.10
N ASP A 233 21.22 -28.86 4.50
CA ASP A 233 22.49 -28.49 5.14
C ASP A 233 22.81 -26.98 5.05
N ILE A 234 21.99 -26.21 4.35
CA ILE A 234 22.04 -24.73 4.32
C ILE A 234 21.10 -24.19 5.41
N SER A 235 21.49 -23.09 6.07
CA SER A 235 20.64 -22.42 7.06
C SER A 235 20.44 -20.95 6.71
N PHE A 236 19.18 -20.50 6.78
CA PHE A 236 18.86 -19.09 6.60
C PHE A 236 19.28 -18.28 7.83
N ALA A 237 19.76 -17.06 7.59
CA ALA A 237 20.39 -16.26 8.63
C ALA A 237 19.86 -14.81 8.70
N SER A 238 18.92 -14.41 7.86
CA SER A 238 18.26 -13.10 8.00
C SER A 238 17.23 -13.13 9.13
N SER A 239 17.15 -12.05 9.92
CA SER A 239 16.12 -11.86 10.94
C SER A 239 14.73 -11.65 10.33
N GLY A 240 13.67 -11.99 11.07
CA GLY A 240 12.28 -11.80 10.66
C GLY A 240 11.69 -12.92 9.79
N TRP A 241 12.48 -13.92 9.44
CA TRP A 241 12.03 -15.08 8.68
C TRP A 241 11.66 -16.25 9.60
N ALA A 242 10.51 -16.87 9.36
CA ALA A 242 10.08 -18.08 10.01
C ALA A 242 10.47 -19.29 9.15
N GLN A 243 10.97 -20.36 9.77
CA GLN A 243 11.09 -21.65 9.09
C GLN A 243 9.70 -22.27 8.96
N VAL A 244 9.39 -22.78 7.77
CA VAL A 244 8.09 -23.40 7.46
C VAL A 244 8.31 -24.76 6.79
N SER A 245 7.27 -25.55 6.66
CA SER A 245 7.35 -26.87 6.04
C SER A 245 7.86 -26.76 4.59
N GLY A 246 8.93 -27.49 4.28
CA GLY A 246 9.45 -27.62 2.93
C GLY A 246 8.49 -28.40 2.02
N THR A 247 8.63 -28.20 0.71
CA THR A 247 7.89 -28.96 -0.31
C THR A 247 8.27 -30.44 -0.35
N SER A 248 9.39 -30.81 0.25
CA SER A 248 9.81 -32.20 0.53
C SER A 248 10.75 -32.23 1.74
N SER A 249 11.05 -33.43 2.26
CA SER A 249 11.99 -33.60 3.39
C SER A 249 13.43 -33.17 3.09
N SER A 250 13.81 -33.06 1.81
CA SER A 250 15.11 -32.57 1.35
C SER A 250 15.19 -31.06 1.17
N ILE A 251 14.10 -30.32 1.40
CA ILE A 251 14.01 -28.88 1.16
C ILE A 251 13.83 -28.14 2.49
N LYS A 252 14.64 -27.12 2.71
CA LYS A 252 14.41 -26.14 3.78
C LYS A 252 13.70 -24.93 3.22
N LYS A 253 12.59 -24.55 3.84
CA LYS A 253 11.78 -23.40 3.45
C LYS A 253 11.70 -22.38 4.58
N TYR A 254 11.85 -21.12 4.20
CA TYR A 254 11.70 -19.98 5.08
C TYR A 254 10.69 -19.02 4.48
N ALA A 255 10.00 -18.26 5.32
CA ALA A 255 8.98 -17.34 4.88
C ALA A 255 8.90 -16.10 5.75
N ILE A 256 8.44 -15.00 5.16
CA ILE A 256 8.27 -13.70 5.80
C ILE A 256 7.03 -13.00 5.24
N ILE A 257 6.30 -12.31 6.10
CA ILE A 257 5.21 -11.42 5.69
C ILE A 257 5.82 -10.09 5.22
N VAL A 258 5.34 -9.58 4.09
CA VAL A 258 5.83 -8.32 3.51
C VAL A 258 4.69 -7.35 3.24
N ASP A 259 4.95 -6.07 3.47
CA ASP A 259 4.02 -5.02 3.04
C ASP A 259 3.92 -4.95 1.51
N ARG A 260 2.87 -4.26 1.06
CA ARG A 260 2.56 -4.01 -0.34
C ARG A 260 3.70 -3.26 -1.05
N LEU A 261 3.97 -3.67 -2.28
CA LEU A 261 4.67 -2.86 -3.26
C LEU A 261 3.61 -2.20 -4.16
N GLU A 262 3.62 -0.87 -4.27
CA GLU A 262 2.63 -0.13 -5.06
C GLU A 262 3.35 0.86 -5.98
N ALA A 263 3.03 0.79 -7.26
CA ALA A 263 3.39 1.78 -8.25
C ALA A 263 2.19 2.71 -8.45
N LYS A 264 2.36 3.99 -8.19
CA LYS A 264 1.32 4.99 -8.50
C LYS A 264 1.54 5.50 -9.91
N SER A 265 2.46 6.45 -10.10
CA SER A 265 2.73 7.07 -11.41
C SER A 265 4.19 7.04 -11.83
N GLN A 266 4.97 6.15 -11.22
CA GLN A 266 6.40 6.01 -11.47
C GLN A 266 6.73 4.53 -11.47
N THR A 267 7.41 4.09 -12.52
CA THR A 267 7.94 2.75 -12.67
C THR A 267 9.36 2.78 -13.26
N PRO A 268 10.21 1.80 -12.94
CA PRO A 268 9.95 0.68 -12.03
C PRO A 268 9.98 1.09 -10.55
N VAL A 269 9.17 0.44 -9.72
CA VAL A 269 9.31 0.48 -8.24
C VAL A 269 9.79 -0.86 -7.74
N SER A 270 10.54 -0.87 -6.62
CA SER A 270 11.07 -2.12 -6.08
C SER A 270 10.97 -2.21 -4.57
N LYS A 271 10.73 -3.44 -4.09
CA LYS A 271 10.86 -3.80 -2.68
C LYS A 271 12.11 -4.65 -2.48
N GLU A 272 12.92 -4.26 -1.51
CA GLU A 272 14.17 -4.92 -1.17
C GLU A 272 14.02 -5.73 0.11
N LEU A 273 14.55 -6.94 0.13
CA LEU A 273 14.66 -7.80 1.31
C LEU A 273 16.10 -8.24 1.48
N GLN A 274 16.65 -8.04 2.67
CA GLN A 274 17.99 -8.52 2.99
C GLN A 274 18.02 -10.05 3.02
N PHE A 275 19.00 -10.64 2.34
CA PHE A 275 19.06 -12.08 2.13
C PHE A 275 20.40 -12.62 2.62
N MET A 276 20.35 -13.52 3.61
CA MET A 276 21.52 -14.12 4.24
C MET A 276 21.31 -15.62 4.45
N PHE A 277 22.36 -16.40 4.21
CA PHE A 277 22.40 -17.81 4.56
C PHE A 277 23.83 -18.24 4.93
N LYS A 278 23.94 -19.38 5.59
CA LYS A 278 25.20 -20.08 5.87
C LYS A 278 25.28 -21.34 5.03
N ALA A 279 26.40 -21.52 4.36
CA ALA A 279 26.73 -22.67 3.52
C ALA A 279 28.03 -23.36 3.95
N THR A 280 28.55 -23.06 5.16
CA THR A 280 29.81 -23.60 5.70
C THR A 280 29.92 -25.14 5.68
N GLY A 281 28.79 -25.86 5.68
CA GLY A 281 28.77 -27.33 5.63
C GLY A 281 28.96 -27.94 4.24
N LEU A 282 29.02 -27.13 3.18
CA LEU A 282 29.13 -27.61 1.81
C LEU A 282 30.59 -27.85 1.42
N SER A 283 30.86 -28.98 0.76
CA SER A 283 32.16 -29.25 0.16
C SER A 283 32.39 -28.43 -1.13
N ALA A 284 33.65 -28.23 -1.49
CA ALA A 284 34.02 -27.57 -2.74
C ALA A 284 33.36 -28.24 -3.96
N ASN A 285 32.99 -27.42 -4.95
CA ASN A 285 32.25 -27.80 -6.15
C ASN A 285 30.81 -28.27 -5.93
N THR A 286 30.23 -28.06 -4.74
CA THR A 286 28.82 -28.39 -4.50
C THR A 286 27.87 -27.32 -5.08
N PRO A 287 27.00 -27.66 -6.05
CA PRO A 287 25.96 -26.76 -6.51
C PRO A 287 24.75 -26.78 -5.59
N PHE A 288 24.05 -25.66 -5.51
CA PHE A 288 22.73 -25.57 -4.88
C PHE A 288 21.91 -24.46 -5.53
N LYS A 289 20.60 -24.52 -5.35
CA LYS A 289 19.67 -23.53 -5.86
C LYS A 289 18.70 -23.06 -4.79
N ILE A 290 18.29 -21.82 -4.94
CA ILE A 290 17.35 -21.12 -4.08
C ILE A 290 16.16 -20.74 -4.94
N THR A 291 14.98 -21.27 -4.62
CA THR A 291 13.73 -20.84 -5.25
C THR A 291 13.05 -19.82 -4.35
N VAL A 292 12.75 -18.65 -4.90
CA VAL A 292 11.99 -17.61 -4.23
C VAL A 292 10.61 -17.57 -4.85
N ASN A 293 9.59 -17.52 -3.99
CA ASN A 293 8.22 -17.25 -4.42
C ASN A 293 7.67 -16.06 -3.65
N TRP A 294 7.10 -15.11 -4.37
CA TRP A 294 6.30 -14.02 -3.84
C TRP A 294 4.84 -14.36 -4.07
N TYR A 295 4.10 -14.53 -2.99
CA TYR A 295 2.67 -14.84 -3.00
C TYR A 295 1.89 -13.65 -2.46
N ASP A 296 0.84 -13.26 -3.17
CA ASP A 296 -0.17 -12.31 -2.70
C ASP A 296 -1.41 -13.08 -2.19
N TYR A 297 -2.23 -12.45 -1.36
CA TYR A 297 -3.48 -12.97 -0.81
C TYR A 297 -3.36 -14.36 -0.14
N GLN A 298 -2.34 -14.56 0.69
CA GLN A 298 -2.18 -15.79 1.46
C GLN A 298 -2.93 -15.70 2.78
N LEU A 299 -3.68 -16.75 3.13
CA LEU A 299 -4.05 -16.95 4.52
C LEU A 299 -2.80 -17.42 5.27
N TRP A 300 -2.35 -16.59 6.19
CA TRP A 300 -1.24 -16.90 7.07
C TRP A 300 -1.78 -17.22 8.45
N SER A 301 -1.91 -18.51 8.76
CA SER A 301 -2.25 -18.92 10.11
C SER A 301 -1.01 -18.82 10.99
N ASP A 302 -0.99 -17.84 11.89
CA ASP A 302 -0.08 -17.86 13.04
C ASP A 302 -0.66 -18.87 14.06
N ALA A 303 -0.23 -20.12 13.96
CA ALA A 303 -0.96 -21.21 14.62
C ALA A 303 -0.10 -21.87 15.69
N GLN A 304 0.05 -21.24 16.86
CA GLN A 304 0.29 -21.85 18.18
C GLN A 304 1.40 -22.92 18.37
N ASN A 305 2.15 -23.33 17.33
CA ASN A 305 2.99 -24.55 17.31
C ASN A 305 4.08 -24.53 16.21
N ASN A 306 4.54 -23.37 15.72
CA ASN A 306 5.63 -23.27 14.74
C ASN A 306 5.41 -24.00 13.39
N ILE A 307 4.15 -24.29 13.02
CA ILE A 307 3.81 -24.80 11.68
C ILE A 307 3.04 -23.69 10.95
N PHE A 308 3.73 -23.00 10.06
CA PHE A 308 3.11 -22.02 9.18
C PHE A 308 2.79 -22.68 7.83
N ASN A 309 1.51 -22.83 7.54
CA ASN A 309 1.04 -23.25 6.21
C ASN A 309 0.57 -22.02 5.44
N THR A 310 1.15 -21.79 4.27
CA THR A 310 0.61 -20.87 3.27
C THR A 310 -0.46 -21.61 2.48
N SER A 311 -1.71 -21.19 2.58
CA SER A 311 -2.73 -21.60 1.62
C SER A 311 -3.08 -20.40 0.75
N ALA A 312 -2.93 -20.56 -0.56
CA ALA A 312 -3.36 -19.54 -1.50
C ALA A 312 -4.89 -19.48 -1.51
N VAL A 313 -5.43 -18.30 -1.23
CA VAL A 313 -6.86 -18.02 -1.40
C VAL A 313 -6.96 -16.83 -2.31
N ALA A 314 -6.99 -17.11 -3.61
CA ALA A 314 -7.18 -16.08 -4.63
C ALA A 314 -8.59 -15.48 -4.49
N PRO A 315 -8.74 -14.15 -4.37
CA PRO A 315 -10.06 -13.51 -4.47
C PRO A 315 -10.66 -13.66 -5.87
N ASP A 316 -9.83 -13.82 -6.91
CA ASP A 316 -10.22 -14.25 -8.26
C ASP A 316 -9.43 -15.50 -8.68
N PRO A 317 -10.05 -16.69 -8.80
CA PRO A 317 -9.33 -17.91 -9.18
C PRO A 317 -8.67 -17.86 -10.57
N ALA A 318 -9.00 -16.90 -11.44
CA ALA A 318 -8.38 -16.73 -12.75
C ALA A 318 -7.08 -15.89 -12.72
N ALA A 319 -6.82 -15.16 -11.63
CA ALA A 319 -5.64 -14.30 -11.53
C ALA A 319 -4.43 -15.04 -10.93
N THR A 320 -3.23 -14.73 -11.45
CA THR A 320 -1.96 -15.29 -10.93
C THR A 320 -1.40 -14.38 -9.84
N TYR A 321 -1.55 -14.78 -8.58
CA TYR A 321 -1.05 -14.05 -7.39
C TYR A 321 0.34 -14.52 -6.95
N THR A 322 1.11 -15.11 -7.86
CA THR A 322 2.43 -15.66 -7.55
C THR A 322 3.45 -15.24 -8.58
N LYS A 323 4.62 -14.79 -8.12
CA LYS A 323 5.82 -14.65 -8.94
C LYS A 323 6.93 -15.49 -8.34
N SER A 324 7.65 -16.23 -9.19
CA SER A 324 8.72 -17.12 -8.77
C SER A 324 10.00 -16.84 -9.56
N ALA A 325 11.14 -17.03 -8.90
CA ALA A 325 12.46 -17.05 -9.52
C ALA A 325 13.36 -18.06 -8.83
N THR A 326 14.31 -18.62 -9.57
CA THR A 326 15.30 -19.55 -9.03
C THR A 326 16.71 -19.00 -9.28
N PHE A 327 17.51 -18.99 -8.23
CA PHE A 327 18.89 -18.53 -8.22
C PHE A 327 19.83 -19.69 -7.97
N TYR A 328 20.96 -19.70 -8.68
CA TYR A 328 21.90 -20.82 -8.70
C TYR A 328 23.24 -20.39 -8.14
N PHE A 329 23.76 -21.21 -7.24
CA PHE A 329 25.04 -20.99 -6.56
C PHE A 329 25.90 -22.24 -6.67
N LYS A 330 27.22 -22.02 -6.64
CA LYS A 330 28.20 -23.11 -6.56
C LYS A 330 29.29 -22.73 -5.58
N VAL A 331 29.53 -23.60 -4.60
CA VAL A 331 30.67 -23.45 -3.71
C VAL A 331 31.95 -23.82 -4.45
N VAL A 332 32.97 -22.99 -4.37
CA VAL A 332 34.31 -23.20 -4.93
C VAL A 332 35.35 -23.13 -3.82
N ALA A 333 36.57 -23.62 -4.09
CA ALA A 333 37.66 -23.61 -3.11
C ALA A 333 37.97 -22.20 -2.58
#